data_AF-A0A415ZLH6-F1
#
_entry.id   AF-A0A415ZLH6-F1
#
_cell.length_a   1.000
_cell.length_b   1.000
_cell.length_c   1.000
_cell.angle_alpha   90.00
_cell.angle_beta   90.00
_cell.angle_gamma   90.00
#
_symmetry.space_group_name_H-M   'P 1'
#
loop_
_entity.id
_entity.type
_entity.pdbx_description
1 polymer ?
#
loop_
_entity_poly.entity_id
_entity_poly.type
_entity_poly.pdbx_seq_one_letter_code
_entity_poly.pdbx_strand_id
1 'polypeptide(L)'
;MEYYSSVFTFDDWYLDKPVGTIAQQYDHLSRSLLVAGNLPDGYIWHMLVQCGDNFNIVLMEPIEDTASAVADLPEEDGEPEKKPKLIGAVLERGWVGESGKYSVQLRGVKGEEVRHTNLITIRIPKSMAGEAQWPEIPSEFTQIEHRVNETYEKVKNTAAEAEKAKNAIENMGATAKSVEPDEEASVEKTVDEDGSISLNFSIPKGEKGDPGDVVAHEGLYGFEVNPDGYLELHYADNTAAPNLSINEDGYLVAEI
;
A
#
# COMPACT_ATOMS: atom_id res chain seq x y z
N MET A 1 -28.91 -4.08 18.82
CA MET A 1 -28.69 -3.05 17.77
C MET A 1 -29.79 -3.28 16.77
N GLU A 2 -30.91 -2.58 16.92
CA GLU A 2 -32.06 -2.74 16.03
C GLU A 2 -31.74 -2.06 14.70
N TYR A 3 -31.75 -2.84 13.62
CA TYR A 3 -31.48 -2.36 12.28
C TYR A 3 -32.73 -1.61 11.78
N TYR A 4 -32.56 -0.34 11.42
CA TYR A 4 -33.61 0.52 10.89
C TYR A 4 -34.00 0.07 9.46
N SER A 5 -34.80 -0.98 9.31
CA SER A 5 -35.36 -1.35 8.01
C SER A 5 -36.48 -0.36 7.63
N SER A 6 -36.13 0.59 6.75
CA SER A 6 -37.04 1.63 6.23
C SER A 6 -37.72 1.18 4.94
N VAL A 7 -38.30 -0.03 4.96
CA VAL A 7 -38.88 -0.67 3.76
C VAL A 7 -40.37 -0.38 3.69
N PHE A 8 -40.83 0.22 2.58
CA PHE A 8 -42.25 0.34 2.26
C PHE A 8 -42.78 -1.02 1.81
N THR A 9 -44.00 -1.37 2.21
CA THR A 9 -44.66 -2.61 1.78
C THR A 9 -45.71 -2.31 0.72
N PHE A 10 -45.69 -3.07 -0.37
CA PHE A 10 -46.63 -2.96 -1.47
C PHE A 10 -47.49 -4.22 -1.59
N ASP A 11 -48.81 -4.05 -1.61
CA ASP A 11 -49.76 -5.11 -1.93
C ASP A 11 -51.00 -4.53 -2.62
N ASP A 12 -51.45 -5.16 -3.71
CA ASP A 12 -52.62 -4.76 -4.50
C ASP A 12 -52.80 -3.24 -4.73
N TRP A 13 -51.77 -2.57 -5.26
CA TRP A 13 -51.78 -1.12 -5.50
C TRP A 13 -51.97 -0.26 -4.24
N TYR A 14 -51.71 -0.84 -3.08
CA TYR A 14 -51.66 -0.17 -1.80
C TYR A 14 -50.21 -0.16 -1.29
N LEU A 15 -49.80 0.99 -0.78
CA LEU A 15 -48.48 1.27 -0.25
C LEU A 15 -48.61 1.58 1.24
N ASP A 16 -47.91 0.81 2.05
CA ASP A 16 -47.82 1.00 3.49
C ASP A 16 -46.49 1.65 3.87
N LYS A 17 -46.58 2.58 4.82
CA LYS A 17 -45.41 3.33 5.28
C LYS A 17 -44.59 2.49 6.27
N PRO A 18 -43.25 2.56 6.22
CA PRO A 18 -42.39 1.94 7.22
C PRO A 18 -42.60 2.54 8.62
N VAL A 19 -42.13 1.80 9.63
CA VAL A 19 -42.06 2.27 11.01
C VAL A 19 -40.71 2.96 11.25
N GLY A 20 -40.73 4.11 11.91
CA GLY A 20 -39.53 4.85 12.28
C GLY A 20 -39.13 5.96 11.31
N THR A 21 -37.89 6.44 11.46
CA THR A 21 -37.31 7.52 10.64
C THR A 21 -36.62 6.91 9.42
N ILE A 22 -37.12 7.23 8.24
CA ILE A 22 -36.56 6.67 6.99
C ILE A 22 -35.32 7.41 6.48
N ALA A 23 -35.24 8.71 6.79
CA ALA A 23 -34.17 9.60 6.38
C ALA A 23 -34.22 10.88 7.21
N GLN A 24 -33.10 11.58 7.25
CA GLN A 24 -32.95 12.91 7.81
C GLN A 24 -32.90 13.96 6.70
N GLN A 25 -33.23 15.20 7.03
CA GLN A 25 -33.05 16.32 6.10
C GLN A 25 -31.59 16.37 5.62
N TYR A 26 -31.41 16.55 4.31
CA TYR A 26 -30.11 16.56 3.61
C TYR A 26 -29.35 15.22 3.55
N ASP A 27 -29.98 14.09 3.92
CA ASP A 27 -29.39 12.79 3.61
C ASP A 27 -29.14 12.65 2.10
N HIS A 28 -27.93 12.20 1.75
CA HIS A 28 -27.46 12.05 0.38
C HIS A 28 -26.48 10.87 0.33
N LEU A 29 -26.76 9.88 -0.53
CA LEU A 29 -25.98 8.66 -0.70
C LEU A 29 -25.76 7.84 0.60
N SER A 30 -26.54 8.12 1.65
CA SER A 30 -26.41 7.51 2.98
C SER A 30 -27.54 6.54 3.31
N ARG A 31 -28.64 6.57 2.54
CA ARG A 31 -29.87 5.81 2.76
C ARG A 31 -30.48 5.38 1.45
N SER A 32 -31.27 4.31 1.47
CA SER A 32 -32.03 3.82 0.32
C SER A 32 -33.52 3.78 0.65
N LEU A 33 -34.35 4.18 -0.31
CA LEU A 33 -35.78 3.92 -0.30
C LEU A 33 -36.00 2.54 -0.90
N LEU A 34 -36.65 1.66 -0.14
CA LEU A 34 -36.89 0.27 -0.55
C LEU A 34 -38.39 0.00 -0.54
N VAL A 35 -38.89 -0.69 -1.56
CA VAL A 35 -40.27 -1.17 -1.62
C VAL A 35 -40.24 -2.67 -1.82
N ALA A 36 -40.86 -3.41 -0.91
CA ALA A 36 -41.00 -4.85 -0.96
C ALA A 36 -42.46 -5.27 -1.12
N GLY A 37 -42.72 -6.33 -1.87
CA GLY A 37 -44.03 -6.98 -1.88
C GLY A 37 -44.42 -7.59 -3.23
N ASN A 38 -45.72 -7.66 -3.47
CA ASN A 38 -46.32 -8.33 -4.63
C ASN A 38 -46.30 -7.45 -5.89
N LEU A 39 -45.12 -6.97 -6.30
CA LEU A 39 -44.96 -6.06 -7.45
C LEU A 39 -45.23 -6.79 -8.79
N PRO A 40 -46.25 -6.38 -9.58
CA PRO A 40 -46.53 -7.00 -10.89
C PRO A 40 -45.41 -6.80 -11.91
N ASP A 41 -45.21 -7.80 -12.78
CA ASP A 41 -44.18 -7.75 -13.82
C ASP A 41 -44.51 -6.82 -15.00
N GLY A 42 -43.44 -6.28 -15.59
CA GLY A 42 -43.48 -5.42 -16.77
C GLY A 42 -43.81 -3.95 -16.48
N TYR A 43 -43.88 -3.56 -15.21
CA TYR A 43 -43.99 -2.17 -14.78
C TYR A 43 -42.61 -1.56 -14.53
N ILE A 44 -42.43 -0.34 -15.00
CA ILE A 44 -41.35 0.56 -14.57
C ILE A 44 -41.88 1.36 -13.39
N TRP A 45 -41.20 1.24 -12.25
CA TRP A 45 -41.65 1.81 -10.99
C TRP A 45 -40.97 3.15 -10.71
N HIS A 46 -41.78 4.13 -10.30
CA HIS A 46 -41.30 5.42 -9.85
C HIS A 46 -41.86 5.74 -8.46
N MET A 47 -41.01 6.17 -7.54
CA MET A 47 -41.45 6.77 -6.29
C MET A 47 -41.62 8.28 -6.47
N LEU A 48 -42.81 8.79 -6.18
CA LEU A 48 -43.12 10.21 -6.19
C LEU A 48 -42.98 10.73 -4.76
N VAL A 49 -42.16 11.76 -4.56
CA VAL A 49 -41.83 12.31 -3.24
C VAL A 49 -42.03 13.82 -3.27
N GLN A 50 -42.93 14.33 -2.43
CA GLN A 50 -43.27 15.76 -2.39
C GLN A 50 -43.23 16.37 -1.00
N CYS A 51 -42.58 17.52 -0.85
CA CYS A 51 -42.75 18.41 0.31
C CYS A 51 -42.84 19.87 -0.16
N GLY A 52 -43.99 20.51 0.04
CA GLY A 52 -44.25 21.84 -0.51
C GLY A 52 -44.08 21.84 -2.03
N ASP A 53 -43.22 22.74 -2.52
CA ASP A 53 -42.89 22.88 -3.95
C ASP A 53 -41.79 21.91 -4.40
N ASN A 54 -41.11 21.23 -3.47
CA ASN A 54 -40.09 20.25 -3.80
C ASN A 54 -40.75 18.92 -4.19
N PHE A 55 -40.78 18.61 -5.48
CA PHE A 55 -41.36 17.40 -6.05
C PHE A 55 -40.31 16.61 -6.82
N ASN A 56 -40.09 15.36 -6.42
CA ASN A 56 -39.10 14.46 -7.02
C ASN A 56 -39.80 13.21 -7.57
N ILE A 57 -39.36 12.78 -8.75
CA ILE A 57 -39.74 11.51 -9.37
C ILE A 57 -38.49 10.64 -9.38
N VAL A 58 -38.55 9.55 -8.63
CA VAL A 58 -37.42 8.64 -8.40
C VAL A 58 -37.65 7.37 -9.20
N LEU A 59 -36.72 6.98 -10.07
CA LEU A 59 -36.74 5.66 -10.70
C LEU A 59 -36.36 4.59 -9.67
N MET A 60 -37.16 3.54 -9.56
CA MET A 60 -36.92 2.42 -8.66
C MET A 60 -36.39 1.22 -9.43
N GLU A 61 -35.20 0.73 -9.08
CA GLU A 61 -34.55 -0.37 -9.78
C GLU A 61 -34.77 -1.70 -9.04
N PRO A 62 -34.88 -2.83 -9.76
CA PRO A 62 -34.91 -4.16 -9.14
C PRO A 62 -33.63 -4.42 -8.34
N ILE A 63 -33.78 -4.99 -7.13
CA ILE A 63 -32.66 -5.40 -6.28
C ILE A 63 -32.61 -6.93 -6.26
N GLU A 64 -31.53 -7.50 -6.81
CA GLU A 64 -31.35 -8.95 -6.95
C GLU A 64 -30.98 -9.65 -5.64
N ASP A 65 -30.31 -8.94 -4.71
CA ASP A 65 -29.89 -9.49 -3.42
C ASP A 65 -30.92 -9.19 -2.32
N THR A 66 -31.92 -10.06 -2.22
CA THR A 66 -32.96 -9.96 -1.19
C THR A 66 -32.52 -10.55 0.16
N ALA A 67 -31.30 -11.07 0.32
CA ALA A 67 -30.94 -11.84 1.52
C ALA A 67 -30.69 -10.94 2.75
N SER A 68 -30.26 -9.69 2.55
CA SER A 68 -29.92 -8.79 3.66
C SER A 68 -30.94 -7.67 3.92
N ALA A 69 -31.88 -7.43 3.00
CA ALA A 69 -32.81 -6.29 3.07
C ALA A 69 -34.21 -6.62 3.62
N VAL A 70 -34.61 -7.89 3.63
CA VAL A 70 -35.95 -8.36 4.08
C VAL A 70 -35.88 -9.42 5.18
N ALA A 71 -34.78 -9.45 5.95
CA ALA A 71 -34.52 -10.45 6.99
C ALA A 71 -35.53 -10.48 8.16
N ASP A 72 -36.46 -9.52 8.23
CA ASP A 72 -37.42 -9.36 9.34
C ASP A 72 -38.89 -9.60 8.93
N LEU A 73 -39.18 -10.13 7.73
CA LEU A 73 -40.53 -10.61 7.43
C LEU A 73 -40.77 -11.92 8.20
N PRO A 74 -41.89 -12.08 8.93
CA PRO A 74 -42.14 -13.30 9.69
C PRO A 74 -42.17 -14.49 8.74
N GLU A 75 -41.28 -15.47 8.95
CA GLU A 75 -41.34 -16.76 8.26
C GLU A 75 -42.63 -17.46 8.73
N GLU A 76 -43.64 -17.56 7.86
CA GLU A 76 -44.83 -18.36 8.14
C GLU A 76 -44.54 -19.83 7.77
N ASP A 77 -44.74 -20.74 8.74
CA ASP A 77 -44.49 -22.17 8.57
C ASP A 77 -45.42 -22.79 7.51
N GLY A 78 -44.95 -22.90 6.26
CA GLY A 78 -45.53 -23.79 5.25
C GLY A 78 -45.53 -23.27 3.82
N GLU A 79 -44.80 -23.98 2.95
CA GLU A 79 -44.50 -23.69 1.53
C GLU A 79 -43.33 -22.70 1.31
N PRO A 80 -42.50 -22.90 0.26
CA PRO A 80 -41.42 -21.98 -0.04
C PRO A 80 -42.03 -20.64 -0.46
N GLU A 81 -42.16 -19.72 0.51
CA GLU A 81 -42.64 -18.37 0.26
C GLU A 81 -41.83 -17.76 -0.88
N LYS A 82 -42.54 -17.41 -1.95
CA LYS A 82 -41.97 -16.71 -3.09
C LYS A 82 -41.45 -15.38 -2.56
N LYS A 83 -40.14 -15.28 -2.33
CA LYS A 83 -39.50 -14.08 -1.75
C LYS A 83 -40.09 -12.83 -2.42
N PRO A 84 -40.60 -11.86 -1.62
CA PRO A 84 -41.24 -10.69 -2.19
C PRO A 84 -40.24 -9.94 -3.07
N LYS A 85 -40.73 -9.40 -4.19
CA LYS A 85 -39.87 -8.61 -5.07
C LYS A 85 -39.45 -7.35 -4.35
N LEU A 86 -38.21 -6.95 -4.56
CA LEU A 86 -37.63 -5.77 -3.96
C LEU A 86 -37.20 -4.81 -5.07
N ILE A 87 -37.65 -3.56 -4.96
CA ILE A 87 -37.17 -2.45 -5.77
C ILE A 87 -36.62 -1.37 -4.84
N GLY A 88 -35.65 -0.60 -5.31
CA GLY A 88 -35.07 0.45 -4.49
C GLY A 88 -34.36 1.54 -5.27
N ALA A 89 -34.07 2.62 -4.57
CA ALA A 89 -33.25 3.72 -5.04
C ALA A 89 -32.46 4.33 -3.88
N VAL A 90 -31.25 4.77 -4.14
CA VAL A 90 -30.43 5.49 -3.15
C VAL A 90 -30.90 6.95 -3.10
N LEU A 91 -31.01 7.52 -1.90
CA LEU A 91 -31.42 8.92 -1.73
C LEU A 91 -30.39 9.87 -2.35
N GLU A 92 -30.82 10.68 -3.30
CA GLU A 92 -30.01 11.73 -3.91
C GLU A 92 -30.24 13.11 -3.29
N ARG A 93 -29.33 14.04 -3.63
CA ARG A 93 -29.39 15.41 -3.13
C ARG A 93 -30.68 16.06 -3.63
N GLY A 94 -31.35 16.77 -2.74
CA GLY A 94 -32.59 17.50 -3.04
C GLY A 94 -33.87 16.71 -2.76
N TRP A 95 -33.84 15.38 -2.67
CA TRP A 95 -35.05 14.60 -2.40
C TRP A 95 -35.62 14.84 -1.01
N VAL A 96 -34.73 15.01 -0.03
CA VAL A 96 -35.06 15.31 1.38
C VAL A 96 -34.45 16.65 1.81
N GLY A 97 -34.44 17.64 0.92
CA GLY A 97 -33.87 18.97 1.19
C GLY A 97 -34.66 19.78 2.23
N GLU A 98 -35.97 19.54 2.31
CA GLU A 98 -36.85 20.18 3.29
C GLU A 98 -37.06 19.30 4.52
N SER A 99 -37.18 19.89 5.71
CA SER A 99 -37.67 19.15 6.88
C SER A 99 -39.18 19.23 6.94
N GLY A 100 -39.86 18.13 7.28
CA GLY A 100 -41.30 18.17 7.48
C GLY A 100 -42.01 16.90 7.04
N LYS A 101 -43.28 17.08 6.66
CA LYS A 101 -44.13 16.00 6.17
C LYS A 101 -43.97 15.90 4.66
N TYR A 102 -43.57 14.73 4.19
CA TYR A 102 -43.52 14.42 2.77
C TYR A 102 -44.70 13.55 2.41
N SER A 103 -45.33 13.88 1.30
CA SER A 103 -46.31 13.02 0.65
C SER A 103 -45.56 12.09 -0.29
N VAL A 104 -45.84 10.79 -0.19
CA VAL A 104 -45.16 9.74 -0.97
C VAL A 104 -46.20 8.86 -1.64
N GLN A 105 -45.96 8.53 -2.91
CA GLN A 105 -46.83 7.68 -3.71
C GLN A 105 -45.98 6.86 -4.68
N LEU A 106 -46.30 5.58 -4.85
CA LEU A 106 -45.66 4.74 -5.85
C LEU A 106 -46.48 4.77 -7.15
N ARG A 107 -45.79 4.89 -8.27
CA ARG A 107 -46.38 4.89 -9.62
C ARG A 107 -45.76 3.80 -10.48
N GLY A 108 -46.59 2.95 -11.05
CA GLY A 108 -46.17 1.97 -12.07
C GLY A 108 -46.56 2.44 -13.47
N VAL A 109 -45.64 2.32 -14.43
CA VAL A 109 -45.87 2.58 -15.86
C VAL A 109 -45.60 1.32 -16.68
N LYS A 110 -46.55 0.90 -17.52
CA LYS A 110 -46.43 -0.26 -18.43
C LYS A 110 -47.02 0.08 -19.79
N GLY A 111 -46.16 0.46 -20.74
CA GLY A 111 -46.61 1.00 -22.03
C GLY A 111 -47.41 2.29 -21.82
N GLU A 112 -48.69 2.29 -22.22
CA GLU A 112 -49.62 3.41 -22.00
C GLU A 112 -50.37 3.33 -20.66
N GLU A 113 -50.32 2.18 -19.96
CA GLU A 113 -50.98 2.02 -18.66
C GLU A 113 -50.16 2.69 -17.56
N VAL A 114 -50.80 3.60 -16.82
CA VAL A 114 -50.22 4.24 -15.63
C VAL A 114 -51.13 3.98 -14.45
N ARG A 115 -50.58 3.46 -13.36
CA ARG A 115 -51.29 3.24 -12.10
C ARG A 115 -50.53 3.84 -10.93
N HIS A 116 -51.28 4.29 -9.94
CA HIS A 116 -50.77 4.93 -8.74
C HIS A 116 -51.30 4.21 -7.51
N THR A 117 -50.52 4.20 -6.44
CA THR A 117 -50.97 3.72 -5.12
C THR A 117 -51.76 4.79 -4.37
N ASN A 118 -52.23 4.47 -3.16
CA ASN A 118 -52.59 5.48 -2.17
C ASN A 118 -51.44 6.47 -1.89
N LEU A 119 -51.81 7.66 -1.42
CA LEU A 119 -50.88 8.67 -0.94
C LEU A 119 -50.63 8.46 0.56
N ILE A 120 -49.37 8.29 0.94
CA ILE A 120 -48.95 8.18 2.34
C ILE A 120 -48.16 9.40 2.78
N THR A 121 -48.06 9.62 4.09
CA THR A 121 -47.27 10.71 4.67
C THR A 121 -46.17 10.14 5.54
N ILE A 122 -44.93 10.55 5.26
CA ILE A 122 -43.75 10.27 6.07
C ILE A 122 -43.23 11.57 6.69
N ARG A 123 -42.44 11.47 7.76
CA ARG A 123 -41.80 12.62 8.40
C ARG A 123 -40.29 12.54 8.21
N ILE A 124 -39.74 13.60 7.62
CA ILE A 124 -38.30 13.84 7.57
C ILE A 124 -37.95 14.83 8.68
N PRO A 125 -37.25 14.42 9.74
CA PRO A 125 -36.85 15.31 10.81
C PRO A 125 -35.85 16.36 10.30
N LYS A 126 -35.88 17.53 10.95
CA LYS A 126 -34.92 18.61 10.69
C LYS A 126 -33.53 18.15 11.10
N SER A 127 -32.55 18.36 10.22
CA SER A 127 -31.15 18.15 10.55
C SER A 127 -30.57 19.40 11.23
N MET A 128 -29.67 19.19 12.17
CA MET A 128 -28.88 20.27 12.80
C MET A 128 -27.79 20.78 11.86
N ALA A 129 -27.35 19.95 10.92
CA ALA A 129 -26.51 20.34 9.80
C ALA A 129 -27.41 20.68 8.61
N GLY A 130 -27.46 21.94 8.21
CA GLY A 130 -28.18 22.36 7.01
C GLY A 130 -27.57 21.81 5.72
N GLU A 131 -28.08 22.24 4.56
CA GLU A 131 -27.19 22.70 3.48
C GLU A 131 -26.40 23.89 4.02
N ALA A 132 -25.54 23.64 5.01
CA ALA A 132 -24.45 24.52 5.28
C ALA A 132 -23.64 24.48 3.99
N GLN A 133 -23.88 25.46 3.13
CA GLN A 133 -22.79 26.10 2.43
C GLN A 133 -21.81 26.45 3.55
N TRP A 134 -20.87 25.54 3.80
CA TRP A 134 -19.64 25.92 4.46
C TRP A 134 -19.24 27.24 3.81
N PRO A 135 -18.91 28.29 4.58
CA PRO A 135 -18.33 29.48 3.95
C PRO A 135 -17.25 28.98 2.99
N GLU A 136 -17.15 29.58 1.79
CA GLU A 136 -16.09 29.21 0.84
C GLU A 136 -14.84 28.92 1.65
N ILE A 137 -14.36 27.67 1.56
CA ILE A 137 -13.25 27.21 2.38
C ILE A 137 -12.22 28.32 2.28
N PRO A 138 -11.89 29.04 3.38
CA PRO A 138 -10.97 30.14 3.29
C PRO A 138 -9.75 29.62 2.56
N SER A 139 -9.28 30.34 1.55
CA SER A 139 -8.21 29.83 0.68
C SER A 139 -7.01 29.32 1.49
N GLU A 140 -6.81 29.83 2.71
CA GLU A 140 -5.88 29.32 3.71
C GLU A 140 -6.01 27.82 4.01
N PHE A 141 -7.21 27.26 4.14
CA PHE A 141 -7.39 25.84 4.45
C PHE A 141 -7.14 24.96 3.22
N THR A 142 -7.56 25.36 2.02
CA THR A 142 -7.16 24.68 0.76
C THR A 142 -5.65 24.78 0.54
N GLN A 143 -5.03 25.91 0.88
CA GLN A 143 -3.57 26.08 0.86
C GLN A 143 -2.87 25.20 1.90
N ILE A 144 -3.48 24.99 3.08
CA ILE A 144 -2.96 24.07 4.10
C ILE A 144 -3.09 22.63 3.61
N GLU A 145 -4.22 22.21 3.04
CA GLU A 145 -4.39 20.87 2.48
C GLU A 145 -3.37 20.60 1.37
N HIS A 146 -3.21 21.54 0.42
CA HIS A 146 -2.18 21.45 -0.61
C HIS A 146 -0.79 21.35 0.00
N ARG A 147 -0.45 22.20 0.96
CA ARG A 147 0.86 22.19 1.64
C ARG A 147 1.08 20.90 2.43
N VAL A 148 0.06 20.37 3.08
CA VAL A 148 0.13 19.09 3.82
C VAL A 148 0.36 17.95 2.84
N ASN A 149 -0.35 17.91 1.71
CA ASN A 149 -0.18 16.90 0.69
C ASN A 149 1.20 16.98 0.02
N GLU A 150 1.67 18.18 -0.32
CA GLU A 150 3.03 18.42 -0.81
C GLU A 150 4.09 18.00 0.21
N THR A 151 3.87 18.30 1.50
CA THR A 151 4.79 17.92 2.58
C THR A 151 4.79 16.40 2.75
N TYR A 152 3.63 15.75 2.69
CA TYR A 152 3.52 14.30 2.75
C TYR A 152 4.27 13.62 1.60
N GLU A 153 4.07 14.06 0.36
CA GLU A 153 4.79 13.53 -0.80
C GLU A 153 6.30 13.80 -0.71
N LYS A 154 6.71 14.99 -0.28
CA LYS A 154 8.14 15.30 -0.03
C LYS A 154 8.73 14.37 1.02
N VAL A 155 8.08 14.19 2.17
CA VAL A 155 8.56 13.33 3.25
C VAL A 155 8.62 11.87 2.80
N LYS A 156 7.62 11.39 2.06
CA LYS A 156 7.60 10.04 1.48
C LYS A 156 8.76 9.82 0.51
N ASN A 157 9.02 10.79 -0.36
CA ASN A 157 10.15 10.71 -1.30
C ASN A 157 11.50 10.80 -0.58
N THR A 158 11.65 11.71 0.38
CA THR A 158 12.87 11.78 1.21
C THR A 158 13.08 10.51 2.02
N ALA A 159 12.03 9.88 2.54
CA ALA A 159 12.13 8.60 3.22
C ALA A 159 12.57 7.48 2.26
N ALA A 160 12.03 7.44 1.04
CA ALA A 160 12.44 6.47 0.02
C ALA A 160 13.90 6.69 -0.44
N GLU A 161 14.33 7.94 -0.61
CA GLU A 161 15.71 8.29 -0.93
C GLU A 161 16.67 7.96 0.22
N ALA A 162 16.27 8.21 1.46
CA ALA A 162 17.03 7.85 2.64
C ALA A 162 17.19 6.33 2.78
N GLU A 163 16.14 5.56 2.49
CA GLU A 163 16.22 4.09 2.50
C GLU A 163 17.13 3.58 1.38
N LYS A 164 17.06 4.17 0.18
CA LYS A 164 18.02 3.86 -0.90
C LYS A 164 19.46 4.19 -0.49
N ALA A 165 19.70 5.35 0.11
CA ALA A 165 21.02 5.75 0.58
C ALA A 165 21.55 4.80 1.68
N LYS A 166 20.68 4.42 2.63
CA LYS A 166 21.01 3.45 3.67
C LYS A 166 21.39 2.09 3.05
N ASN A 167 20.58 1.57 2.14
CA ASN A 167 20.86 0.29 1.47
C ASN A 167 22.15 0.34 0.64
N ALA A 168 22.43 1.47 -0.03
CA ALA A 168 23.67 1.65 -0.77
C ALA A 168 24.90 1.63 0.16
N ILE A 169 24.79 2.20 1.37
CA ILE A 169 25.86 2.17 2.40
C ILE A 169 26.01 0.77 3.00
N GLU A 170 24.91 0.11 3.38
CA GLU A 170 24.94 -1.23 4.00
C GLU A 170 25.50 -2.29 3.05
N ASN A 171 25.26 -2.14 1.74
CA ASN A 171 25.76 -3.05 0.71
C ASN A 171 27.05 -2.56 0.03
N MET A 172 27.79 -1.63 0.65
CA MET A 172 29.09 -1.24 0.11
C MET A 172 30.07 -2.41 0.17
N GLY A 173 30.57 -2.82 -1.00
CA GLY A 173 31.57 -3.86 -1.16
C GLY A 173 32.96 -3.28 -1.39
N ALA A 174 33.99 -3.99 -0.93
CA ALA A 174 35.38 -3.71 -1.31
C ALA A 174 36.09 -4.99 -1.69
N THR A 175 36.80 -4.98 -2.81
CA THR A 175 37.61 -6.12 -3.26
C THR A 175 39.00 -5.64 -3.66
N ALA A 176 40.00 -6.52 -3.56
CA ALA A 176 41.37 -6.20 -3.95
C ALA A 176 41.95 -7.31 -4.83
N LYS A 177 42.67 -6.92 -5.87
CA LYS A 177 43.48 -7.81 -6.72
C LYS A 177 44.94 -7.38 -6.69
N SER A 178 45.85 -8.34 -6.65
CA SER A 178 47.28 -8.08 -6.79
C SER A 178 47.66 -7.98 -8.25
N VAL A 179 48.35 -6.91 -8.63
CA VAL A 179 48.87 -6.66 -9.99
C VAL A 179 50.40 -6.73 -10.01
N GLU A 180 50.98 -6.66 -11.21
CA GLU A 180 52.45 -6.74 -11.35
C GLU A 180 53.15 -5.52 -10.71
N PRO A 181 54.44 -5.65 -10.31
CA PRO A 181 55.13 -4.61 -9.54
C PRO A 181 55.29 -3.26 -10.24
N ASP A 182 55.26 -3.26 -11.57
CA ASP A 182 55.40 -2.09 -12.43
C ASP A 182 54.06 -1.42 -12.78
N GLU A 183 52.93 -2.05 -12.43
CA GLU A 183 51.62 -1.42 -12.55
C GLU A 183 51.38 -0.44 -11.40
N GLU A 184 50.78 0.73 -11.68
CA GLU A 184 50.45 1.70 -10.64
C GLU A 184 49.25 1.26 -9.79
N ALA A 185 49.32 1.53 -8.49
CA ALA A 185 48.20 1.31 -7.59
C ALA A 185 46.99 2.15 -8.02
N SER A 186 45.83 1.50 -8.15
CA SER A 186 44.62 2.16 -8.60
C SER A 186 43.39 1.68 -7.84
N VAL A 187 42.38 2.55 -7.78
CA VAL A 187 41.07 2.24 -7.22
C VAL A 187 40.01 2.57 -8.27
N GLU A 188 39.12 1.61 -8.51
CA GLU A 188 37.98 1.80 -9.41
C GLU A 188 36.69 1.68 -8.60
N LYS A 189 35.79 2.66 -8.76
CA LYS A 189 34.47 2.67 -8.14
C LYS A 189 33.44 2.22 -9.18
N THR A 190 32.74 1.13 -8.90
CA THR A 190 31.60 0.67 -9.69
C THR A 190 30.30 0.89 -8.90
N VAL A 191 29.22 1.19 -9.63
CA VAL A 191 27.87 1.31 -9.07
C VAL A 191 27.00 0.28 -9.80
N ASP A 192 26.48 -0.69 -9.07
CA ASP A 192 25.70 -1.80 -9.62
C ASP A 192 24.25 -1.36 -9.93
N GLU A 193 23.51 -2.15 -10.71
CA GLU A 193 22.13 -1.81 -11.15
C GLU A 193 21.13 -1.63 -9.99
N ASP A 194 21.43 -2.21 -8.83
CA ASP A 194 20.66 -2.07 -7.59
C ASP A 194 21.06 -0.84 -6.74
N GLY A 195 22.08 -0.09 -7.19
CA GLY A 195 22.59 1.12 -6.54
C GLY A 195 23.66 0.86 -5.47
N SER A 196 24.10 -0.39 -5.28
CA SER A 196 25.22 -0.72 -4.41
C SER A 196 26.54 -0.20 -4.98
N ILE A 197 27.47 0.17 -4.10
CA ILE A 197 28.77 0.76 -4.47
C ILE A 197 29.88 -0.25 -4.14
N SER A 198 30.69 -0.59 -5.14
CA SER A 198 31.84 -1.49 -4.97
C SER A 198 33.14 -0.76 -5.29
N LEU A 199 34.13 -0.90 -4.39
CA LEU A 199 35.50 -0.36 -4.57
C LEU A 199 36.47 -1.50 -4.90
N ASN A 200 37.09 -1.43 -6.07
CA ASN A 200 38.03 -2.45 -6.55
C ASN A 200 39.45 -1.88 -6.53
N PHE A 201 40.30 -2.44 -5.68
CA PHE A 201 41.69 -2.03 -5.51
C PHE A 201 42.61 -2.89 -6.37
N SER A 202 43.47 -2.26 -7.15
CA SER A 202 44.61 -2.90 -7.81
C SER A 202 45.87 -2.56 -7.02
N ILE A 203 46.45 -3.56 -6.36
CA ILE A 203 47.61 -3.38 -5.46
C ILE A 203 48.85 -3.99 -6.14
N PRO A 204 49.88 -3.20 -6.45
CA PRO A 204 51.11 -3.71 -7.04
C PRO A 204 51.82 -4.66 -6.09
N LYS A 205 52.30 -5.79 -6.60
CA LYS A 205 53.17 -6.69 -5.83
C LYS A 205 54.51 -6.00 -5.57
N GLY A 206 55.16 -6.35 -4.46
CA GLY A 206 56.55 -5.92 -4.25
C GLY A 206 57.46 -6.48 -5.33
N GLU A 207 58.51 -5.74 -5.69
CA GLU A 207 59.55 -6.27 -6.57
C GLU A 207 60.14 -7.55 -5.95
N LYS A 208 60.36 -8.56 -6.78
CA LYS A 208 61.00 -9.79 -6.34
C LYS A 208 62.43 -9.43 -5.93
N GLY A 209 62.79 -9.71 -4.67
CA GLY A 209 64.14 -9.47 -4.19
C GLY A 209 65.18 -10.21 -5.04
N ASP A 210 66.33 -9.57 -5.23
CA ASP A 210 67.45 -10.16 -5.96
C ASP A 210 67.93 -11.43 -5.25
N PRO A 211 68.22 -12.52 -5.98
CA PRO A 211 68.89 -13.68 -5.40
C PRO A 211 70.24 -13.23 -4.81
N GLY A 212 70.49 -13.56 -3.54
CA GLY A 212 71.79 -13.30 -2.92
C GLY A 212 72.91 -14.05 -3.64
N ASP A 213 74.11 -13.46 -3.64
CA ASP A 213 75.29 -14.10 -4.20
C ASP A 213 75.63 -15.41 -3.46
N VAL A 214 75.74 -16.51 -4.20
CA VAL A 214 76.25 -17.78 -3.65
C VAL A 214 77.76 -17.64 -3.49
N VAL A 215 78.21 -17.30 -2.30
CA VAL A 215 79.64 -17.32 -1.97
C VAL A 215 80.03 -18.78 -1.76
N ALA A 216 80.67 -19.39 -2.76
CA ALA A 216 81.26 -20.72 -2.63
C ALA A 216 82.44 -20.64 -1.64
N HIS A 217 82.21 -21.06 -0.41
CA HIS A 217 83.27 -21.41 0.53
C HIS A 217 83.44 -22.93 0.54
N GLU A 218 84.67 -23.44 0.63
CA GLU A 218 84.89 -24.90 0.60
C GLU A 218 84.24 -25.57 1.83
N GLY A 219 83.13 -26.27 1.58
CA GLY A 219 82.34 -27.04 2.54
C GLY A 219 80.97 -27.38 1.95
N LEU A 220 80.42 -28.57 2.22
CA LEU A 220 79.03 -28.89 1.85
C LEU A 220 78.09 -28.27 2.89
N TYR A 221 77.36 -27.24 2.49
CA TYR A 221 76.30 -26.61 3.28
C TYR A 221 74.95 -26.90 2.62
N GLY A 222 73.97 -27.33 3.42
CA GLY A 222 72.59 -27.51 2.98
C GLY A 222 71.67 -26.58 3.77
N PHE A 223 70.83 -25.82 3.08
CA PHE A 223 69.75 -25.05 3.71
C PHE A 223 68.43 -25.76 3.45
N GLU A 224 67.65 -26.01 4.51
CA GLU A 224 66.31 -26.57 4.43
C GLU A 224 65.33 -25.65 5.18
N VAL A 225 64.11 -25.50 4.67
CA VAL A 225 63.03 -24.86 5.44
C VAL A 225 62.22 -25.98 6.07
N ASN A 226 62.19 -26.03 7.40
CA ASN A 226 61.48 -27.08 8.10
C ASN A 226 59.95 -26.90 7.98
N PRO A 227 59.15 -27.92 8.36
CA PRO A 227 57.69 -27.87 8.23
C PRO A 227 57.02 -26.71 8.99
N ASP A 228 57.69 -26.15 9.99
CA ASP A 228 57.22 -25.02 10.80
C ASP A 228 57.65 -23.65 10.22
N GLY A 229 58.34 -23.65 9.07
CA GLY A 229 58.72 -22.45 8.32
C GLY A 229 60.04 -21.80 8.75
N TYR A 230 60.86 -22.48 9.57
CA TYR A 230 62.19 -21.99 9.98
C TYR A 230 63.28 -22.47 9.03
N LEU A 231 64.29 -21.63 8.80
CA LEU A 231 65.48 -21.98 8.02
C LEU A 231 66.46 -22.77 8.88
N GLU A 232 66.74 -24.02 8.52
CA GLU A 232 67.74 -24.89 9.13
C GLU A 232 68.99 -24.98 8.24
N LEU A 233 70.16 -24.92 8.87
CA LEU A 233 71.46 -25.07 8.23
C LEU A 233 72.09 -26.41 8.63
N HIS A 234 72.32 -27.27 7.65
CA HIS A 234 73.04 -28.53 7.80
C HIS A 234 74.49 -28.37 7.33
N TYR A 235 75.42 -28.79 8.17
CA TYR A 235 76.86 -28.78 7.89
C TYR A 235 77.44 -30.17 8.12
N ALA A 236 78.26 -30.65 7.18
CA ALA A 236 79.00 -31.89 7.34
C ALA A 236 80.34 -31.61 8.06
N ASP A 237 80.70 -32.52 8.97
CA ASP A 237 82.09 -32.73 9.44
C ASP A 237 82.61 -31.90 10.64
N ASN A 238 81.75 -31.66 11.63
CA ASN A 238 82.16 -31.30 13.02
C ASN A 238 83.01 -30.01 13.15
N THR A 239 83.05 -29.18 12.11
CA THR A 239 83.57 -27.81 12.16
C THR A 239 82.55 -26.88 12.81
N ALA A 240 83.02 -25.86 13.53
CA ALA A 240 82.13 -24.86 14.13
C ALA A 240 81.33 -24.15 13.03
N ALA A 241 80.00 -24.09 13.21
CA ALA A 241 79.14 -23.36 12.29
C ALA A 241 79.56 -21.88 12.26
N PRO A 242 79.58 -21.23 11.08
CA PRO A 242 79.84 -19.81 11.00
C PRO A 242 78.76 -19.04 11.76
N ASN A 243 79.15 -17.97 12.45
CA ASN A 243 78.16 -17.04 12.99
C ASN A 243 77.48 -16.34 11.81
N LEU A 244 76.14 -16.35 11.82
CA LEU A 244 75.34 -15.65 10.83
C LEU A 244 74.63 -14.48 11.49
N SER A 245 74.65 -13.32 10.86
CA SER A 245 73.89 -12.14 11.30
C SER A 245 73.13 -11.53 10.13
N ILE A 246 72.09 -10.76 10.43
CA ILE A 246 71.38 -9.96 9.43
C ILE A 246 71.99 -8.56 9.48
N ASN A 247 72.51 -8.08 8.35
CA ASN A 247 73.08 -6.74 8.27
C ASN A 247 71.98 -5.66 8.23
N GLU A 248 72.38 -4.38 8.27
CA GLU A 248 71.45 -3.23 8.30
C GLU A 248 70.55 -3.16 7.05
N ASP A 249 71.00 -3.74 5.95
CA ASP A 249 70.26 -3.81 4.67
C ASP A 249 69.35 -5.05 4.58
N GLY A 250 69.27 -5.88 5.63
CA GLY A 250 68.37 -7.03 5.71
C GLY A 250 68.91 -8.33 5.10
N TYR A 251 70.18 -8.40 4.72
CA TYR A 251 70.81 -9.60 4.17
C TYR A 251 71.43 -10.47 5.27
N LEU A 252 71.28 -11.79 5.15
CA LEU A 252 71.98 -12.76 5.99
C LEU A 252 73.44 -12.84 5.53
N VAL A 253 74.37 -12.53 6.42
CA VAL A 253 75.81 -12.54 6.18
C VAL A 253 76.51 -13.48 7.15
N ALA A 254 77.59 -14.11 6.70
CA ALA A 254 78.50 -14.83 7.58
C ALA A 254 79.49 -13.84 8.20
N GLU A 255 79.58 -13.84 9.53
CA GLU A 255 80.65 -13.15 10.25
C GLU A 255 81.94 -13.94 10.03
N ILE A 256 82.89 -13.33 9.31
CA ILE A 256 84.24 -13.85 9.07
C ILE A 256 85.16 -13.42 10.22
#